data_AF-A0A2R6EGY0-F1
#
_entry.id   AF-A0A2R6EGY0-F1
#
_cell.length_a   1.000
_cell.length_b   1.000
_cell.length_c   1.000
_cell.angle_alpha   90.00
_cell.angle_beta   90.00
_cell.angle_gamma   90.00
#
_symmetry.space_group_name_H-M   'P 1'
#
loop_
_entity.id
_entity.type
_entity.pdbx_description
1 polymer ?
#
loop_
_entity_poly.entity_id
_entity_poly.type
_entity_poly.pdbx_seq_one_letter_code
_entity_poly.pdbx_strand_id
1 'polypeptide(L)'
;MDCPACGARTVAFAVPDEYRDLLRGEEPGAALCTRCLRLHPVGDPPAEDPDLTAVSDAFPGNAAAAVPLALLVGLLDSLATHRAEITDLLAAVERAGVTSSNSSSDTVGHK
;
A
#
# COMPACT_ATOMS: atom_id res chain seq x y z
N MET A 1 12.47 0.06 -12.96
CA MET A 1 12.99 -1.31 -12.79
C MET A 1 11.80 -2.26 -12.71
N ASP A 2 11.97 -3.54 -13.02
CA ASP A 2 10.92 -4.53 -12.83
C ASP A 2 11.08 -5.20 -11.46
N CYS A 3 9.95 -5.50 -10.82
CA CYS A 3 9.90 -6.10 -9.50
C CYS A 3 10.45 -7.53 -9.56
N PRO A 4 11.50 -7.88 -8.80
CA PRO A 4 12.06 -9.23 -8.82
C PRO A 4 11.10 -10.30 -8.29
N ALA A 5 10.07 -9.92 -7.53
CA ALA A 5 9.09 -10.87 -6.99
C ALA A 5 7.96 -11.21 -7.97
N CYS A 6 7.59 -10.31 -8.89
CA CYS A 6 6.42 -10.51 -9.77
C CYS A 6 6.54 -9.98 -11.20
N GLY A 7 7.67 -9.38 -11.57
CA GLY A 7 7.95 -8.84 -12.90
C GLY A 7 7.21 -7.56 -13.28
N ALA A 8 6.36 -7.01 -12.41
CA ALA A 8 5.65 -5.75 -12.69
C ALA A 8 6.55 -4.53 -12.49
N ARG A 9 6.18 -3.39 -13.09
CA ARG A 9 6.90 -2.13 -12.93
C ARG A 9 7.01 -1.69 -11.46
N THR A 10 8.09 -0.99 -11.14
CA THR A 10 8.29 -0.34 -9.85
C THR A 10 8.45 1.17 -10.01
N VAL A 11 8.02 1.92 -9.00
CA VAL A 11 8.31 3.35 -8.86
C VAL A 11 9.45 3.51 -7.86
N ALA A 12 10.58 4.06 -8.31
CA ALA A 12 11.75 4.29 -7.48
C ALA A 12 11.75 5.71 -6.91
N PHE A 13 12.28 5.89 -5.71
CA PHE A 13 12.34 7.16 -5.02
C PHE A 13 13.49 7.21 -4.01
N ALA A 14 13.99 8.41 -3.76
CA ALA A 14 14.93 8.67 -2.67
C ALA A 14 14.20 8.53 -1.32
N VAL A 15 14.85 7.90 -0.35
CA VAL A 15 14.37 7.80 1.03
C VAL A 15 14.95 8.98 1.81
N PRO A 16 14.12 9.88 2.36
CA PRO A 16 14.57 10.95 3.24
C PRO A 16 15.37 10.38 4.41
N ASP A 17 16.44 11.08 4.80
CA ASP A 17 17.40 10.61 5.80
C ASP A 17 16.71 10.24 7.13
N GLU A 18 15.70 11.00 7.54
CA GLU A 18 14.89 10.77 8.75
C GLU A 18 14.13 9.43 8.78
N TYR A 19 13.95 8.76 7.65
CA TYR A 19 13.25 7.47 7.55
C TYR A 19 14.16 6.28 7.27
N ARG A 20 15.45 6.50 7.00
CA ARG A 20 16.36 5.40 6.61
C ARG A 20 16.48 4.33 7.69
N ASP A 21 16.52 4.74 8.96
CA ASP A 21 16.60 3.84 10.11
C ASP A 21 15.35 2.96 10.30
N LEU A 22 14.22 3.30 9.64
CA LEU A 22 13.00 2.49 9.68
C LEU A 22 13.06 1.29 8.71
N LEU A 23 14.00 1.29 7.77
CA LEU A 23 14.08 0.31 6.70
C LEU A 23 15.13 -0.76 6.99
N ARG A 24 14.94 -1.92 6.37
CA ARG A 24 15.95 -2.98 6.36
C ARG A 24 16.91 -2.71 5.20
N GLY A 25 18.06 -2.11 5.50
CA GLY A 25 19.12 -1.84 4.53
C GLY A 25 19.74 -0.45 4.73
N GLU A 26 20.84 -0.20 4.01
CA GLU A 26 21.59 1.07 4.08
C GLU A 26 21.43 1.90 2.79
N GLU A 27 20.68 1.39 1.81
CA GLU A 27 20.56 2.04 0.52
C GLU A 27 19.79 3.37 0.64
N PRO A 28 20.22 4.43 -0.07
CA PRO A 28 19.61 5.75 0.00
C PRO A 28 18.23 5.83 -0.66
N GLY A 29 17.82 4.80 -1.38
CA GLY A 29 16.59 4.75 -2.16
C GLY A 29 15.78 3.48 -1.95
N ALA A 30 14.52 3.55 -2.39
CA ALA A 30 13.63 2.40 -2.45
C ALA A 30 12.79 2.39 -3.72
N ALA A 31 12.27 1.23 -4.08
CA ALA A 31 11.35 1.04 -5.19
C ALA A 31 10.13 0.24 -4.73
N LEU A 32 8.94 0.81 -4.94
CA LEU A 32 7.67 0.18 -4.62
C LEU A 32 7.07 -0.44 -5.88
N CYS A 33 6.72 -1.73 -5.82
CA CYS A 33 6.06 -2.41 -6.94
C CYS A 33 4.61 -1.94 -7.11
N THR A 34 4.21 -1.61 -8.34
CA THR A 34 2.83 -1.17 -8.65
C THR A 34 1.78 -2.29 -8.57
N ARG A 35 2.19 -3.53 -8.27
CA ARG A 35 1.31 -4.70 -8.28
C ARG A 35 1.28 -5.46 -6.96
N CYS A 36 2.44 -5.93 -6.50
CA CYS A 36 2.53 -6.68 -5.25
C CYS A 36 2.86 -5.81 -4.04
N LEU A 37 3.07 -4.49 -4.25
CA LEU A 37 3.39 -3.51 -3.20
C LEU A 37 4.65 -3.85 -2.38
N ARG A 38 5.50 -4.76 -2.87
CA ARG A 38 6.78 -5.05 -2.23
C ARG A 38 7.74 -3.88 -2.45
N LEU A 39 8.42 -3.52 -1.38
CA LEU A 39 9.47 -2.51 -1.35
C LEU A 39 10.83 -3.18 -1.57
N HIS A 40 11.65 -2.58 -2.43
CA HIS A 40 12.99 -3.05 -2.77
C HIS A 40 14.01 -1.94 -2.53
N PRO A 41 15.20 -2.23 -1.97
CA PRO A 41 16.24 -1.23 -1.80
C PRO A 41 16.83 -0.79 -3.16
N VAL A 42 17.23 0.46 -3.28
CA VAL A 42 17.80 1.07 -4.50
C VAL A 42 19.01 1.92 -4.14
N GLY A 43 20.19 1.57 -4.66
CA GLY A 43 21.44 2.26 -4.32
C GLY A 43 21.65 3.61 -5.00
N ASP A 44 21.02 3.83 -6.16
CA ASP A 44 21.09 5.09 -6.91
C ASP A 44 19.67 5.54 -7.27
N PRO A 45 18.92 6.13 -6.31
CA PRO A 45 17.56 6.59 -6.56
C PRO A 45 17.54 7.84 -7.45
N PRO A 46 16.43 8.06 -8.19
CA PRO A 46 16.20 9.32 -8.86
C PRO A 46 16.24 10.50 -7.88
N ALA A 47 16.80 11.63 -8.33
CA ALA A 47 16.79 12.89 -7.58
C ALA A 47 15.43 13.62 -7.66
N GLU A 48 14.57 13.20 -8.59
CA GLU A 48 13.26 13.77 -8.85
C GLU A 48 12.21 13.19 -7.90
N ASP A 49 11.17 13.98 -7.62
CA ASP A 49 10.04 13.51 -6.83
C ASP A 49 9.30 12.38 -7.56
N PRO A 50 8.97 11.27 -6.86
CA PRO A 50 8.32 10.15 -7.49
C PRO A 50 6.84 10.41 -7.77
N ASP A 51 6.37 9.95 -8.92
CA ASP A 51 4.94 9.82 -9.17
C ASP A 51 4.40 8.50 -8.59
N LEU A 52 4.03 8.54 -7.31
CA LEU A 52 3.44 7.39 -6.62
C LEU A 52 1.96 7.14 -6.98
N THR A 53 1.33 8.05 -7.75
CA THR A 53 -0.02 7.80 -8.28
C THR A 53 -0.03 6.67 -9.32
N ALA A 54 1.14 6.36 -9.90
CA ALA A 54 1.34 5.19 -10.75
C ALA A 54 1.22 3.85 -9.98
N VAL A 55 1.30 3.86 -8.65
CA VAL A 55 1.03 2.69 -7.78
C VAL A 55 -0.47 2.62 -7.47
N SER A 56 -1.07 3.73 -7.06
CA SER A 56 -2.50 3.88 -6.76
C SER A 56 -2.88 5.35 -6.70
N ASP A 57 -4.07 5.70 -7.17
CA ASP A 57 -4.64 7.06 -7.08
C ASP A 57 -4.93 7.52 -5.63
N ALA A 58 -4.88 6.59 -4.67
CA ALA A 58 -4.94 6.89 -3.24
C ALA A 58 -3.66 7.55 -2.69
N PHE A 59 -2.55 7.53 -3.44
CA PHE A 59 -1.33 8.22 -3.00
C PHE A 59 -1.50 9.74 -3.07
N PRO A 60 -1.02 10.48 -2.04
CA PRO A 60 -0.96 11.93 -2.10
C PRO A 60 -0.15 12.42 -3.31
N GLY A 61 -0.57 13.53 -3.93
CA GLY A 61 0.16 14.12 -5.06
C GLY A 61 1.45 14.88 -4.69
N ASN A 62 1.81 14.95 -3.40
CA ASN A 62 3.04 15.59 -2.94
C ASN A 62 3.98 14.54 -2.33
N ALA A 63 5.27 14.59 -2.70
CA ALA A 63 6.27 13.60 -2.29
C ALA A 63 6.46 13.52 -0.78
N ALA A 64 6.38 14.67 -0.07
CA ALA A 64 6.53 14.74 1.38
C ALA A 64 5.53 13.87 2.15
N ALA A 65 4.30 13.71 1.64
CA ALA A 65 3.31 12.79 2.20
C ALA A 65 3.33 11.40 1.52
N ALA A 66 3.61 11.35 0.22
CA ALA A 66 3.54 10.11 -0.55
C ALA A 66 4.67 9.13 -0.20
N VAL A 67 5.90 9.61 0.02
CA VAL A 67 7.05 8.76 0.34
C VAL A 67 6.88 8.05 1.69
N PRO A 68 6.55 8.72 2.82
CA PRO A 68 6.28 8.03 4.07
C PRO A 68 5.17 6.98 3.97
N LEU A 69 4.11 7.26 3.20
CA LEU A 69 3.04 6.30 2.94
C LEU A 69 3.54 5.08 2.15
N ALA A 70 4.39 5.28 1.15
CA ALA A 70 4.97 4.19 0.36
C ALA A 70 5.87 3.29 1.22
N LEU A 71 6.67 3.90 2.11
CA LEU A 71 7.49 3.16 3.08
C LEU A 71 6.60 2.37 4.04
N LEU A 72 5.55 2.99 4.60
CA LEU A 72 4.59 2.32 5.46
C LEU A 72 3.96 1.11 4.76
N VAL A 73 3.48 1.26 3.52
CA VAL A 73 2.94 0.15 2.72
C VAL A 73 3.99 -0.95 2.53
N GLY A 74 5.24 -0.58 2.23
CA GLY A 74 6.35 -1.51 2.07
C GLY A 74 6.71 -2.30 3.35
N LEU A 75 6.51 -1.70 4.53
CA LEU A 75 6.73 -2.34 5.82
C LEU A 75 5.59 -3.29 6.21
N LEU A 76 4.42 -3.17 5.59
CA LEU A 76 3.27 -4.08 5.77
C LEU A 76 3.45 -5.38 4.95
N ASP A 77 4.55 -6.11 5.18
CA ASP A 77 4.93 -7.35 4.47
C ASP A 77 3.84 -8.45 4.53
N SER A 78 2.86 -8.29 5.44
CA SER A 78 1.65 -9.12 5.55
C SER A 78 0.75 -9.05 4.30
N LEU A 79 0.65 -7.89 3.64
CA LEU A 79 -0.14 -7.76 2.41
C LEU A 79 0.51 -8.51 1.24
N ALA A 80 1.84 -8.60 1.18
CA ALA A 80 2.56 -9.32 0.13
C ALA A 80 2.61 -10.83 0.38
N THR A 81 2.72 -11.24 1.64
CA THR A 81 2.76 -12.67 2.03
C THR A 81 1.41 -13.36 1.87
N HIS A 82 0.32 -12.63 2.16
CA HIS A 82 -1.04 -13.17 2.12
C HIS A 82 -1.93 -12.49 1.07
N ARG A 83 -1.36 -11.88 0.02
CA ARG A 83 -2.14 -11.08 -0.95
C ARG A 83 -3.28 -11.87 -1.57
N ALA A 84 -3.01 -13.11 -1.98
CA ALA A 84 -4.01 -13.96 -2.62
C ALA A 84 -5.12 -14.30 -1.63
N GLU A 85 -4.74 -14.75 -0.44
CA GLU A 85 -5.68 -15.10 0.63
C GLU A 85 -6.50 -13.89 1.08
N ILE A 86 -5.88 -12.74 1.29
CA ILE A 86 -6.56 -11.48 1.64
C ILE A 86 -7.51 -11.04 0.53
N THR A 87 -7.10 -11.15 -0.74
CA THR A 87 -7.99 -10.81 -1.89
C THR A 87 -9.20 -11.74 -1.93
N ASP A 88 -8.99 -13.04 -1.75
CA ASP A 88 -10.06 -14.03 -1.73
C ASP A 88 -11.03 -13.82 -0.56
N LEU A 89 -10.49 -13.46 0.62
CA LEU A 89 -11.27 -13.10 1.80
C LEU A 89 -12.04 -11.80 1.61
N LEU A 90 -11.43 -10.76 1.04
CA LEU A 90 -12.13 -9.50 0.73
C LEU A 90 -13.24 -9.70 -0.29
N ALA A 91 -12.98 -10.45 -1.36
CA ALA A 91 -14.01 -10.82 -2.33
C ALA A 91 -15.16 -11.61 -1.68
N ALA A 92 -14.88 -12.40 -0.64
CA ALA A 92 -15.90 -13.09 0.14
C ALA A 92 -16.71 -12.13 1.01
N VAL A 93 -16.09 -11.13 1.64
CA VAL A 93 -16.77 -10.07 2.40
C VAL A 93 -17.65 -9.20 1.49
N GLU A 94 -17.16 -8.84 0.30
CA GLU A 94 -17.94 -8.09 -0.71
C GLU A 94 -19.16 -8.89 -1.17
N ARG A 95 -18.98 -10.19 -1.48
CA ARG A 95 -20.08 -11.10 -1.83
C ARG A 95 -21.07 -11.30 -0.69
N ALA A 96 -20.61 -11.26 0.56
CA ALA A 96 -21.46 -11.37 1.73
C ALA A 96 -22.31 -10.11 1.97
N GLY A 97 -21.98 -8.98 1.32
CA GLY A 97 -22.72 -7.74 1.39
C GLY A 97 -22.82 -7.20 2.81
N VAL A 98 -21.90 -6.33 3.21
CA VAL A 98 -22.04 -5.56 4.47
C VAL A 98 -23.19 -4.57 4.31
N THR A 99 -24.42 -5.04 4.43
CA THR A 99 -25.58 -4.18 4.65
C THR A 99 -25.65 -3.90 6.15
N SER A 100 -24.91 -2.91 6.61
CA SER A 100 -25.28 -2.25 7.86
C SER A 100 -26.50 -1.36 7.61
N SER A 101 -27.65 -2.01 7.55
CA SER A 101 -28.95 -1.40 7.78
C SER A 101 -29.75 -2.31 8.72
N ASN A 102 -29.19 -2.53 9.91
CA ASN A 102 -30.00 -2.90 11.07
C ASN A 102 -30.22 -1.65 11.94
N SER A 103 -31.25 -0.89 11.61
CA SER A 103 -31.99 -0.12 12.62
C SER A 103 -33.39 -0.72 12.70
N SER A 104 -33.48 -1.84 13.43
CA SER A 104 -34.70 -2.19 14.15
C SER A 104 -35.11 -1.01 15.01
N SER A 105 -36.16 -0.30 14.60
CA SER A 105 -37.01 0.40 15.55
C SER A 105 -38.08 -0.61 15.99
N ASP A 106 -37.83 -1.21 17.15
CA ASP A 106 -38.77 -2.11 17.82
C ASP A 106 -40.10 -1.42 18.13
N THR A 107 -41.13 -2.26 18.10
CA THR A 107 -42.56 -2.06 18.36
C THR A 107 -42.92 -1.48 19.74
N VAL A 108 -43.88 -0.53 19.81
CA VAL A 108 -44.93 -0.37 20.86
C VAL A 108 -46.07 0.46 20.23
N GLY A 109 -47.37 0.16 20.31
CA GLY A 109 -48.10 -0.88 21.00
C GLY A 109 -49.58 -0.87 20.55
N HIS A 110 -50.24 -1.97 20.85
CA HIS A 110 -51.66 -2.20 20.62
C HIS A 110 -52.44 -1.76 21.86
N LYS A 111 -53.19 -0.65 21.79
CA LYS A 111 -54.53 -0.51 22.41
C LYS A 111 -55.23 0.77 21.96
#